data_AF-A0A0D2RAH5-F1
#
_entry.id   AF-A0A0D2RAH5-F1
#
_cell.length_a   1.000
_cell.length_b   1.000
_cell.length_c   1.000
_cell.angle_alpha   90.00
_cell.angle_beta   90.00
_cell.angle_gamma   90.00
#
_symmetry.space_group_name_H-M   'P 1'
#
loop_
_entity.id
_entity.type
_entity.pdbx_description
1 polymer ?
#
loop_
_entity_poly.entity_id
_entity_poly.type
_entity_poly.pdbx_seq_one_letter_code
_entity_poly.pdbx_strand_id
1 'polypeptide(L)'
;MTGSPTESRPSKILKTQGHTDQDKEDKQLQDLSMSKNPRIQRYLVAIEYIGTRFSGSQQQPNCRTVVGVLEEAFHKFIGQPVSIFCSSRTDAGVHALSNVCHVDVERISKRKPGEVLPPHEPSVVRRAVNHFLQNEGDISVIDVRCVPNDFHARFKAQERTYFYRLVSGSEPLSTFEKERAWHVPEKLDLNAMQEACKVLVGHHDFSSFRAAGCQFS
;
A
#
# COMPACT_ATOMS: atom_id res chain seq x y z
N MET A 1 31.15 63.31 9.75
CA MET A 1 30.24 62.65 8.78
C MET A 1 30.53 61.16 8.89
N THR A 2 29.71 60.25 9.41
CA THR A 2 28.31 60.17 9.85
C THR A 2 28.28 58.97 10.82
N GLY A 3 27.85 59.11 12.07
CA GLY A 3 26.59 58.54 12.54
C GLY A 3 26.72 57.14 13.16
N SER A 4 26.80 57.05 14.49
CA SER A 4 26.37 55.89 15.29
C SER A 4 24.86 55.99 15.58
N PRO A 5 24.11 54.88 15.73
CA PRO A 5 23.85 54.38 17.09
C PRO A 5 23.61 52.86 17.26
N THR A 6 23.78 52.46 18.51
CA THR A 6 23.21 51.36 19.32
C THR A 6 21.96 50.62 18.79
N GLU A 7 21.83 49.31 19.04
CA GLU A 7 21.11 48.70 20.20
C GLU A 7 20.73 47.21 19.99
N SER A 8 20.39 46.56 21.10
CA SER A 8 20.11 45.15 21.39
C SER A 8 18.90 44.47 20.70
N ARG A 9 18.94 43.14 20.50
CA ARG A 9 18.21 42.09 21.28
C ARG A 9 18.25 40.70 20.61
N PRO A 10 18.02 39.60 21.36
CA PRO A 10 18.17 38.22 20.91
C PRO A 10 16.87 37.63 20.36
N SER A 11 16.97 36.60 19.51
CA SER A 11 15.81 35.77 19.17
C SER A 11 16.24 34.32 18.90
N LYS A 12 15.85 33.46 19.85
CA LYS A 12 15.70 32.01 19.67
C LYS A 12 14.87 31.75 18.42
N ILE A 13 15.37 30.96 17.49
CA ILE A 13 14.53 30.32 16.48
C ILE A 13 14.18 28.93 17.01
N LEU A 14 12.87 28.72 17.08
CA LEU A 14 12.16 27.56 17.61
C LEU A 14 12.74 26.24 17.11
N LYS A 15 12.86 25.27 18.03
CA LYS A 15 12.73 23.86 17.71
C LYS A 15 11.31 23.66 17.17
N THR A 16 11.14 23.59 15.86
CA THR A 16 9.90 23.09 15.29
C THR A 16 9.88 21.59 15.58
N GLN A 17 9.08 21.20 16.57
CA GLN A 17 8.65 19.80 16.74
C GLN A 17 7.88 19.44 15.46
N GLY A 18 8.56 18.81 14.51
CA GLY A 18 7.91 18.07 13.44
C GLY A 18 7.32 16.82 14.05
N HIS A 19 6.15 16.96 14.67
CA HIS A 19 5.32 15.81 15.02
C HIS A 19 4.63 15.39 13.72
N THR A 20 5.29 14.52 12.96
CA THR A 20 4.74 13.97 11.72
C THR A 20 3.53 13.11 12.04
N ASP A 21 2.53 13.13 11.16
CA ASP A 21 1.32 12.31 11.32
C ASP A 21 1.64 10.79 11.36
N GLN A 22 2.82 10.38 10.92
CA GLN A 22 3.34 9.01 11.05
C GLN A 22 3.77 8.64 12.48
N ASP A 23 4.33 9.56 13.28
CA ASP A 23 4.65 9.27 14.69
C ASP A 23 3.38 9.02 15.52
N LYS A 24 2.26 9.59 15.08
CA LYS A 24 0.93 9.36 15.64
C LYS A 24 0.35 8.03 15.17
N GLU A 25 0.55 7.65 13.89
CA GLU A 25 0.21 6.31 13.39
C GLU A 25 1.00 5.23 14.12
N ASP A 26 2.32 5.38 14.29
CA ASP A 26 3.18 4.39 14.95
C ASP A 26 2.89 4.26 16.46
N LYS A 27 2.55 5.36 17.14
CA LYS A 27 2.04 5.30 18.53
C LYS A 27 0.63 4.73 18.62
N GLN A 28 -0.27 5.04 17.69
CA GLN A 28 -1.60 4.39 17.62
C GLN A 28 -1.47 2.89 17.33
N LEU A 29 -0.55 2.48 16.47
CA LEU A 29 -0.26 1.08 16.13
C LEU A 29 0.30 0.30 17.32
N GLN A 30 1.10 0.94 18.18
CA GLN A 30 1.57 0.32 19.43
C GLN A 30 0.45 0.17 20.47
N ASP A 31 -0.39 1.20 20.65
CA ASP A 31 -1.51 1.17 21.61
C ASP A 31 -2.66 0.25 21.17
N LEU A 32 -2.86 0.01 19.88
CA LEU A 32 -3.87 -0.92 19.35
C LEU A 32 -3.46 -2.40 19.46
N SER A 33 -2.19 -2.71 19.75
CA SER A 33 -1.65 -4.07 19.62
C SER A 33 -1.70 -4.96 20.88
N MET A 34 -2.16 -4.48 22.04
CA MET A 34 -1.97 -5.19 23.32
C MET A 34 -3.24 -5.72 24.00
N SER A 35 -4.29 -6.03 23.23
CA SER A 35 -5.42 -6.80 23.75
C SER A 35 -5.78 -7.91 22.77
N LYS A 36 -5.39 -9.15 23.09
CA LYS A 36 -5.90 -10.36 22.41
C LYS A 36 -7.41 -10.41 22.61
N ASN A 37 -8.17 -9.80 21.70
CA ASN A 37 -9.61 -9.89 21.67
C ASN A 37 -9.99 -11.17 20.90
N PRO A 38 -10.49 -12.23 21.56
CA PRO A 38 -10.85 -13.49 20.89
C PRO A 38 -12.03 -13.33 19.91
N ARG A 39 -12.60 -12.13 19.83
CA ARG A 39 -13.71 -11.75 18.94
C ARG A 39 -13.27 -11.34 17.53
N ILE A 40 -11.98 -11.02 17.33
CA ILE A 40 -11.44 -10.49 16.08
C ILE A 40 -10.65 -11.56 15.36
N GLN A 41 -10.97 -11.78 14.09
CA GLN A 41 -10.17 -12.62 13.19
C GLN A 41 -9.39 -11.74 12.21
N ARG A 42 -8.08 -11.94 12.16
CA ARG A 42 -7.22 -11.37 11.12
C ARG A 42 -7.24 -12.23 9.86
N TYR A 43 -7.50 -11.61 8.71
CA TYR A 43 -7.38 -12.24 7.41
C TYR A 43 -6.19 -11.68 6.65
N LEU A 44 -5.42 -12.58 6.03
CA LEU A 44 -4.52 -12.26 4.93
C LEU A 44 -5.35 -12.26 3.64
N VAL A 45 -5.23 -11.21 2.84
CA VAL A 45 -5.99 -11.02 1.62
C VAL A 45 -5.02 -10.73 0.49
N ALA A 46 -4.94 -11.61 -0.51
CA ALA A 46 -4.19 -11.33 -1.73
C ALA A 46 -5.11 -10.68 -2.75
N ILE A 47 -4.65 -9.59 -3.36
CA ILE A 47 -5.37 -8.80 -4.35
C ILE A 47 -4.57 -8.66 -5.63
N GLU A 48 -5.27 -8.58 -6.74
CA GLU A 48 -4.74 -8.12 -8.02
C GLU A 48 -5.47 -6.85 -8.43
N TYR A 49 -4.80 -5.95 -9.16
CA TYR A 49 -5.44 -4.75 -9.69
C TYR A 49 -4.70 -4.14 -10.86
N ILE A 50 -5.47 -3.49 -11.74
CA ILE A 50 -4.98 -2.61 -12.78
C ILE A 50 -4.91 -1.18 -12.22
N GLY A 51 -3.68 -0.75 -11.93
CA GLY A 51 -3.40 0.54 -11.27
C GLY A 51 -3.80 1.82 -12.02
N THR A 52 -4.11 1.78 -13.32
CA THR A 52 -4.29 3.00 -14.15
C THR A 52 -5.28 3.99 -13.54
N ARG A 53 -6.37 3.51 -12.93
CA ARG A 53 -7.44 4.34 -12.36
C ARG A 53 -7.32 4.58 -10.86
N PHE A 54 -6.14 4.30 -10.28
CA PHE A 54 -5.86 4.50 -8.87
C PHE A 54 -4.75 5.53 -8.68
N SER A 55 -4.91 6.40 -7.69
CA SER A 55 -3.90 7.35 -7.23
C SER A 55 -2.85 6.71 -6.32
N GLY A 56 -2.57 5.42 -6.54
CA GLY A 56 -1.70 4.58 -5.73
C GLY A 56 -2.48 3.67 -4.78
N SER A 57 -1.75 2.82 -4.06
CA SER A 57 -2.39 1.84 -3.17
C SER A 57 -2.84 2.45 -1.85
N GLN A 58 -2.04 3.35 -1.27
CA GLN A 58 -2.26 3.91 0.06
C GLN A 58 -3.44 4.88 0.04
N GLN A 59 -4.25 4.87 1.09
CA GLN A 59 -5.34 5.81 1.26
C GLN A 59 -4.85 7.27 1.25
N GLN A 60 -5.58 8.12 0.53
CA GLN A 60 -5.33 9.56 0.41
C GLN A 60 -6.68 10.29 0.41
N PRO A 61 -6.77 11.48 1.00
CA PRO A 61 -8.00 12.27 0.97
C PRO A 61 -8.44 12.58 -0.47
N ASN A 62 -9.73 12.44 -0.76
CA ASN A 62 -10.35 12.80 -2.04
C ASN A 62 -9.78 12.09 -3.29
N CYS A 63 -9.08 10.97 -3.13
CA CYS A 63 -8.52 10.19 -4.23
C CYS A 63 -9.02 8.73 -4.21
N ARG A 64 -9.18 8.15 -5.40
CA ARG A 64 -9.50 6.72 -5.53
C ARG A 64 -8.22 5.91 -5.36
N THR A 65 -8.17 5.08 -4.32
CA THR A 65 -6.99 4.30 -3.93
C THR A 65 -7.38 2.84 -3.72
N VAL A 66 -6.40 1.93 -3.84
CA VAL A 66 -6.65 0.48 -3.68
C VAL A 66 -7.17 0.18 -2.27
N VAL A 67 -6.52 0.73 -1.24
CA VAL A 67 -6.95 0.56 0.16
C VAL A 67 -8.35 1.12 0.37
N GLY A 68 -8.64 2.35 -0.10
CA GLY A 68 -9.96 2.95 0.09
C GLY A 68 -11.10 2.15 -0.55
N VAL A 69 -10.89 1.62 -1.76
CA VAL A 69 -11.89 0.76 -2.43
C VAL A 69 -12.07 -0.57 -1.70
N LEU A 70 -11.00 -1.18 -1.21
CA LEU A 70 -11.10 -2.41 -0.41
C LEU A 70 -11.80 -2.17 0.94
N GLU A 71 -11.46 -1.10 1.65
CA GLU A 71 -12.11 -0.75 2.92
C GLU A 71 -13.60 -0.53 2.73
N GLU A 72 -14.02 0.15 1.66
CA GLU A 72 -15.43 0.34 1.31
C GLU A 72 -16.12 -1.00 0.99
N ALA A 73 -15.46 -1.92 0.27
CA ALA A 73 -16.00 -3.25 -0.01
C ALA A 73 -16.17 -4.09 1.27
N PHE A 74 -15.19 -4.05 2.17
CA PHE A 74 -15.28 -4.68 3.48
C PHE A 74 -16.34 -4.02 4.36
N HIS A 75 -16.47 -2.70 4.31
CA HIS A 75 -17.50 -1.96 5.03
C HIS A 75 -18.91 -2.42 4.61
N LYS A 76 -19.16 -2.52 3.31
CA LYS A 76 -20.44 -3.03 2.78
C LYS A 76 -20.71 -4.49 3.18
N PHE A 77 -19.67 -5.32 3.24
CA PHE A 77 -19.79 -6.72 3.66
C PHE A 77 -20.06 -6.88 5.16
N ILE A 78 -19.25 -6.25 6.02
CA ILE A 78 -19.28 -6.45 7.47
C ILE A 78 -20.29 -5.51 8.14
N GLY A 79 -20.55 -4.34 7.55
CA GLY A 79 -21.45 -3.31 8.08
C GLY A 79 -20.78 -2.33 9.04
N GLN A 80 -19.45 -2.36 9.16
CA GLN A 80 -18.67 -1.43 9.99
C GLN A 80 -17.34 -1.11 9.31
N PRO A 81 -16.73 0.06 9.57
CA PRO A 81 -15.42 0.40 9.02
C PRO A 81 -14.36 -0.61 9.42
N VAL A 82 -13.39 -0.83 8.53
CA VAL A 82 -12.20 -1.65 8.78
C VAL A 82 -10.96 -0.86 8.39
N SER A 83 -9.79 -1.29 8.88
CA SER A 83 -8.49 -0.78 8.43
C SER A 83 -7.74 -1.86 7.67
N ILE A 84 -7.17 -1.50 6.52
CA ILE A 84 -6.43 -2.43 5.66
C ILE A 84 -4.96 -2.01 5.54
N PHE A 85 -4.06 -2.97 5.77
CA PHE A 85 -2.63 -2.73 5.73
C PHE A 85 -1.95 -3.59 4.66
N CYS A 86 -1.38 -2.95 3.64
CA CYS A 86 -0.69 -3.61 2.54
C CYS A 86 0.75 -4.03 2.89
N SER A 87 1.23 -5.07 2.22
CA SER A 87 2.62 -5.55 2.27
C SER A 87 3.58 -4.65 1.50
N SER A 88 3.09 -4.03 0.42
CA SER A 88 3.78 -3.01 -0.36
C SER A 88 2.85 -1.83 -0.65
N ARG A 89 3.41 -0.62 -0.60
CA ARG A 89 2.81 0.55 -1.24
C ARG A 89 3.13 0.50 -2.74
N THR A 90 2.22 1.00 -3.56
CA THR A 90 2.45 1.22 -4.99
C THR A 90 2.02 2.64 -5.36
N ASP A 91 2.77 3.25 -6.28
CA ASP A 91 2.49 4.58 -6.77
C ASP A 91 1.29 4.59 -7.74
N ALA A 92 0.80 5.78 -8.08
CA ALA A 92 -0.28 5.94 -9.03
C ALA A 92 0.04 5.26 -10.37
N GLY A 93 -0.94 4.54 -10.92
CA GLY A 93 -0.79 3.80 -12.17
C GLY A 93 -0.13 2.42 -12.07
N VAL A 94 0.59 2.10 -10.99
CA VAL A 94 1.28 0.81 -10.85
C VAL A 94 0.28 -0.32 -10.62
N HIS A 95 0.38 -1.40 -11.40
CA HIS A 95 -0.45 -2.60 -11.26
C HIS A 95 0.09 -3.56 -10.19
N ALA A 96 -0.75 -4.51 -9.76
CA ALA A 96 -0.28 -5.67 -9.01
C ALA A 96 -0.92 -6.95 -9.52
N LEU A 97 -0.09 -7.98 -9.73
CA LEU A 97 -0.55 -9.35 -9.95
C LEU A 97 -0.90 -10.04 -8.62
N SER A 98 -0.20 -9.67 -7.55
CA SER A 98 -0.48 -10.12 -6.19
C SER A 98 0.14 -9.14 -5.20
N ASN A 99 -0.65 -8.22 -4.69
CA ASN A 99 -0.30 -7.48 -3.47
C ASN A 99 -1.04 -8.15 -2.30
N VAL A 100 -0.39 -8.27 -1.17
CA VAL A 100 -0.99 -8.90 0.01
C VAL A 100 -1.30 -7.84 1.04
N CYS A 101 -2.49 -7.93 1.65
CA CYS A 101 -2.97 -7.07 2.71
C CYS A 101 -3.35 -7.91 3.93
N HIS A 102 -3.48 -7.27 5.08
CA HIS A 102 -4.23 -7.86 6.19
C HIS A 102 -5.32 -6.91 6.68
N VAL A 103 -6.37 -7.51 7.23
CA VAL A 103 -7.55 -6.83 7.76
C VAL A 103 -8.08 -7.60 8.96
N ASP A 104 -8.50 -6.86 9.98
CA ASP A 104 -9.14 -7.39 11.17
C ASP A 104 -10.65 -7.27 11.05
N VAL A 105 -11.35 -8.38 11.29
CA VAL A 105 -12.81 -8.45 11.18
C VAL A 105 -13.40 -9.03 12.46
N GLU A 106 -14.29 -8.25 13.08
CA GLU A 106 -15.17 -8.70 14.15
C GLU A 106 -16.57 -8.90 13.55
N ARG A 107 -17.20 -10.03 13.85
CA ARG A 107 -18.53 -10.33 13.33
C ARG A 107 -19.57 -10.14 14.41
N ILE A 108 -20.36 -9.08 14.32
CA ILE A 108 -21.40 -8.75 15.31
C ILE A 108 -22.79 -9.16 14.78
N SER A 109 -23.58 -9.80 15.63
CA SER A 109 -24.96 -10.19 15.32
C SER A 109 -25.85 -8.96 15.16
N LYS A 110 -26.46 -8.80 13.99
CA LYS A 110 -27.48 -7.74 13.77
C LYS A 110 -28.77 -7.97 14.55
N ARG A 111 -29.07 -9.23 14.91
CA ARG A 111 -30.29 -9.60 15.64
C ARG A 111 -30.14 -9.47 17.14
N LYS A 112 -28.91 -9.64 17.65
CA LYS A 112 -28.58 -9.54 19.07
C LYS A 112 -27.34 -8.65 19.22
N PRO A 113 -27.51 -7.31 19.32
CA PRO A 113 -26.39 -6.40 19.52
C PRO A 113 -25.52 -6.84 20.71
N GLY A 114 -24.20 -6.93 20.51
CA GLY A 114 -23.24 -7.41 21.51
C GLY A 114 -22.91 -8.91 21.44
N GLU A 115 -23.68 -9.71 20.70
CA GLU A 115 -23.31 -11.10 20.40
C GLU A 115 -22.27 -11.15 19.28
N VAL A 116 -21.12 -11.76 19.56
CA VAL A 116 -20.08 -12.01 18.57
C VAL A 116 -20.32 -13.37 17.93
N LEU A 117 -20.33 -13.37 16.61
CA LEU A 117 -20.52 -14.57 15.80
C LEU A 117 -19.17 -15.19 15.43
N PRO A 118 -19.15 -16.50 15.12
CA PRO A 118 -17.95 -17.14 14.60
C PRO A 118 -17.40 -16.42 13.36
N PRO A 119 -16.07 -16.40 13.17
CA PRO A 119 -15.43 -15.83 11.98
C PRO A 119 -16.02 -16.39 10.68
N HIS A 120 -15.93 -15.60 9.61
CA HIS A 120 -16.28 -16.07 8.29
C HIS A 120 -15.23 -17.05 7.77
N GLU A 121 -15.67 -18.11 7.08
CA GLU A 121 -14.75 -18.91 6.28
C GLU A 121 -14.05 -18.03 5.22
N PRO A 122 -12.74 -18.22 4.95
CA PRO A 122 -12.02 -17.39 3.98
C PRO A 122 -12.69 -17.32 2.59
N SER A 123 -13.30 -18.43 2.15
CA SER A 123 -14.04 -18.48 0.89
C SER A 123 -15.28 -17.58 0.87
N VAL A 124 -15.93 -17.38 2.03
CA VAL A 124 -17.06 -16.46 2.20
C VAL A 124 -16.56 -15.02 2.10
N VAL A 125 -15.48 -14.69 2.80
CA VAL A 125 -14.85 -13.36 2.73
C VAL A 125 -14.48 -13.02 1.28
N ARG A 126 -13.77 -13.92 0.58
CA ARG A 126 -13.38 -13.71 -0.82
C ARG A 126 -14.59 -13.41 -1.71
N ARG A 127 -15.63 -14.25 -1.65
CA ARG A 127 -16.84 -14.08 -2.48
C ARG A 127 -17.57 -12.79 -2.16
N ALA A 128 -17.74 -12.47 -0.88
CA ALA A 128 -18.49 -11.30 -0.47
C ALA A 128 -17.76 -9.99 -0.81
N VAL A 129 -16.45 -9.91 -0.57
CA VAL A 129 -15.66 -8.73 -0.94
C VAL A 129 -15.65 -8.56 -2.45
N ASN A 130 -15.39 -9.63 -3.22
CA ASN A 130 -15.47 -9.55 -4.69
C ASN A 130 -16.86 -9.15 -5.19
N HIS A 131 -17.94 -9.54 -4.50
CA HIS A 131 -19.29 -9.09 -4.83
C HIS A 131 -19.42 -7.56 -4.73
N PHE A 132 -18.77 -6.90 -3.78
CA PHE A 132 -18.79 -5.44 -3.69
C PHE A 132 -17.76 -4.75 -4.60
N LEU A 133 -16.74 -5.47 -5.08
CA LEU A 133 -15.76 -4.98 -6.04
C LEU A 133 -16.20 -5.10 -7.51
N GLN A 134 -17.27 -5.85 -7.82
CA GLN A 134 -17.71 -6.13 -9.20
C GLN A 134 -17.83 -4.88 -10.07
N ASN A 135 -18.35 -3.79 -9.49
CA ASN A 135 -18.60 -2.54 -10.21
C ASN A 135 -17.33 -1.71 -10.45
N GLU A 136 -16.22 -2.04 -9.77
CA GLU A 136 -14.93 -1.35 -9.94
C GLU A 136 -14.22 -1.81 -11.22
N GLY A 137 -14.25 -3.12 -11.49
CA GLY A 137 -13.73 -3.72 -12.73
C GLY A 137 -12.21 -3.68 -12.93
N ASP A 138 -11.44 -3.20 -11.94
CA ASP A 138 -9.97 -3.07 -11.99
C ASP A 138 -9.27 -3.60 -10.72
N ILE A 139 -9.99 -4.28 -9.84
CA ILE A 139 -9.45 -4.89 -8.61
C ILE A 139 -10.21 -6.18 -8.26
N SER A 140 -9.49 -7.19 -7.80
CA SER A 140 -10.08 -8.46 -7.34
C SER A 140 -9.31 -9.03 -6.15
N VAL A 141 -10.03 -9.72 -5.26
CA VAL A 141 -9.47 -10.58 -4.22
C VAL A 141 -9.27 -11.98 -4.80
N ILE A 142 -8.02 -12.43 -4.86
CA ILE A 142 -7.64 -13.72 -5.46
C ILE A 142 -7.49 -14.83 -4.42
N ASP A 143 -7.03 -14.51 -3.20
CA ASP A 143 -6.87 -15.46 -2.09
C ASP A 143 -7.19 -14.81 -0.74
N VAL A 144 -7.68 -15.61 0.21
CA VAL A 144 -7.94 -15.20 1.59
C VAL A 144 -7.54 -16.33 2.54
N ARG A 145 -6.87 -15.99 3.64
CA ARG A 145 -6.48 -16.95 4.69
C ARG A 145 -6.68 -16.37 6.07
N CYS A 146 -7.06 -17.19 7.05
CA CYS A 146 -6.95 -16.81 8.45
C CYS A 146 -5.48 -16.82 8.86
N VAL A 147 -5.05 -15.81 9.60
CA VAL A 147 -3.68 -15.70 10.13
C VAL A 147 -3.70 -15.34 11.60
N PRO A 148 -2.61 -15.59 12.35
CA PRO A 148 -2.47 -15.12 13.72
C PRO A 148 -2.70 -13.61 13.86
N ASN A 149 -3.24 -13.17 15.00
CA ASN A 149 -3.57 -11.77 15.25
C ASN A 149 -2.33 -10.86 15.33
N ASP A 150 -1.13 -11.43 15.48
CA ASP A 150 0.15 -10.71 15.46
C ASP A 150 0.81 -10.69 14.06
N PHE A 151 0.17 -11.28 13.04
CA PHE A 151 0.66 -11.24 11.67
C PHE A 151 0.52 -9.83 11.09
N HIS A 152 1.58 -9.24 10.55
CA HIS A 152 1.51 -7.96 9.85
C HIS A 152 2.06 -8.09 8.42
N ALA A 153 1.22 -7.80 7.41
CA ALA A 153 1.55 -8.00 5.99
C ALA A 153 2.86 -7.35 5.56
N ARG A 154 3.16 -6.12 6.01
CA ARG A 154 4.44 -5.43 5.73
C ARG A 154 5.64 -6.08 6.39
N PHE A 155 5.57 -6.37 7.69
CA PHE A 155 6.74 -6.77 8.48
C PHE A 155 7.04 -8.27 8.41
N LYS A 156 6.05 -9.10 8.05
CA LYS A 156 6.24 -10.55 7.83
C LYS A 156 6.63 -10.90 6.39
N ALA A 157 6.53 -9.96 5.45
CA ALA A 157 6.95 -10.19 4.06
C ALA A 157 8.48 -10.29 3.97
N GLN A 158 8.96 -11.41 3.42
CA GLN A 158 10.39 -11.70 3.25
C GLN A 158 10.98 -11.06 1.99
N GLU A 159 10.20 -11.04 0.91
CA GLU A 159 10.60 -10.48 -0.38
C GLU A 159 9.41 -9.80 -1.07
N ARG A 160 9.72 -8.92 -2.02
CA ARG A 160 8.76 -8.36 -2.97
C ARG A 160 9.36 -8.45 -4.36
N THR A 161 8.54 -8.85 -5.32
CA THR A 161 8.97 -9.02 -6.71
C THR A 161 8.23 -8.01 -7.59
N TYR A 162 9.00 -7.25 -8.37
CA TYR A 162 8.48 -6.26 -9.31
C TYR A 162 8.77 -6.70 -10.74
N PHE A 163 7.78 -6.52 -11.62
CA PHE A 163 7.92 -6.80 -13.04
C PHE A 163 7.77 -5.50 -13.82
N TYR A 164 8.82 -5.12 -14.54
CA TYR A 164 8.79 -4.04 -15.51
C TYR A 164 8.69 -4.62 -16.91
N ARG A 165 7.72 -4.13 -17.70
CA ARG A 165 7.53 -4.52 -19.08
C ARG A 165 7.95 -3.38 -19.99
N LEU A 166 8.96 -3.64 -20.82
CA LEU A 166 9.47 -2.70 -21.82
C LEU A 166 9.20 -3.27 -23.22
N VAL A 167 8.73 -2.43 -24.12
CA VAL A 167 8.58 -2.76 -25.55
C VAL A 167 9.52 -1.84 -26.31
N SER A 168 10.51 -2.42 -27.01
CA SER A 168 11.51 -1.67 -27.76
C SER A 168 11.22 -1.65 -29.26
N GLY A 169 11.41 -0.50 -29.92
CA GLY A 169 11.38 -0.38 -31.38
C GLY A 169 10.54 0.80 -31.88
N SER A 170 10.71 1.11 -33.17
CA SER A 170 10.05 2.26 -33.82
C SER A 170 8.55 2.13 -33.99
N GLU A 171 8.03 0.89 -33.96
CA GLU A 171 6.61 0.63 -34.08
C GLU A 171 5.85 1.09 -32.84
N PRO A 172 4.62 1.63 -33.00
CA PRO A 172 3.81 2.02 -31.87
C PRO A 172 3.43 0.81 -30.99
N LEU A 173 3.16 1.06 -29.70
CA LEU A 173 2.67 0.04 -28.79
C LEU A 173 1.41 -0.63 -29.33
N SER A 174 1.40 -1.96 -29.26
CA SER A 174 0.18 -2.75 -29.43
C SER A 174 -0.93 -2.23 -28.50
N THR A 175 -2.17 -2.25 -28.99
CA THR A 175 -3.35 -1.92 -28.17
C THR A 175 -3.42 -2.77 -26.90
N PHE A 176 -2.87 -3.99 -26.90
CA PHE A 176 -2.78 -4.85 -25.72
C PHE A 176 -1.67 -4.46 -24.74
N GLU A 177 -0.72 -3.62 -25.12
CA GLU A 177 0.39 -3.19 -24.25
C GLU A 177 0.20 -1.76 -23.72
N LYS A 178 -0.81 -1.03 -24.23
CA LYS A 178 -1.20 0.29 -23.71
C LYS A 178 -1.43 0.21 -22.21
N GLU A 179 -0.86 1.17 -21.49
CA GLU A 179 -0.90 1.29 -20.03
C GLU A 179 -0.29 0.11 -19.27
N ARG A 180 0.31 -0.89 -19.94
CA ARG A 180 0.91 -2.09 -19.33
C ARG A 180 2.41 -2.22 -19.57
N ALA A 181 2.93 -1.49 -20.55
CA ALA A 181 4.34 -1.49 -20.91
C ALA A 181 4.85 -0.06 -21.13
N TRP A 182 6.13 0.14 -20.84
CA TRP A 182 6.84 1.33 -21.27
C TRP A 182 7.36 1.13 -22.69
N HIS A 183 6.97 2.02 -23.60
CA HIS A 183 7.52 2.06 -24.96
C HIS A 183 8.87 2.76 -24.96
N VAL A 184 9.87 2.07 -25.52
CA VAL A 184 11.19 2.64 -25.80
C VAL A 184 11.40 2.62 -27.31
N PRO A 185 11.36 3.77 -28.01
CA PRO A 185 11.51 3.80 -29.47
C PRO A 185 12.84 3.23 -29.95
N GLU A 186 13.89 3.36 -29.13
CA GLU A 186 15.23 2.90 -29.43
C GLU A 186 15.37 1.38 -29.30
N LYS A 187 16.32 0.82 -30.07
CA LYS A 187 16.72 -0.57 -29.90
C LYS A 187 17.54 -0.70 -28.61
N LEU A 188 17.05 -1.54 -27.70
CA LEU A 188 17.75 -1.86 -26.47
C LEU A 188 18.84 -2.91 -26.71
N ASP A 189 20.03 -2.69 -26.12
CA ASP A 189 21.09 -3.70 -26.07
C ASP A 189 20.87 -4.61 -24.85
N LEU A 190 20.25 -5.77 -25.10
CA LEU A 190 19.92 -6.73 -24.04
C LEU A 190 21.16 -7.29 -23.33
N ASN A 191 22.27 -7.48 -24.05
CA ASN A 191 23.50 -8.00 -23.44
C ASN A 191 24.08 -6.96 -22.49
N ALA A 192 24.18 -5.70 -22.91
CA ALA A 192 24.64 -4.62 -22.05
C ALA A 192 23.75 -4.44 -20.81
N MET A 193 22.42 -4.50 -20.98
CA MET A 193 21.48 -4.44 -19.87
C MET A 193 21.65 -5.61 -18.89
N GLN A 194 21.82 -6.83 -19.40
CA GLN A 194 22.04 -8.02 -18.57
C GLN A 194 23.36 -7.92 -17.78
N GLU A 195 24.45 -7.49 -18.41
CA GLU A 195 25.72 -7.26 -17.73
C GLU A 195 25.60 -6.19 -16.65
N ALA A 196 24.89 -5.07 -16.93
CA ALA A 196 24.64 -4.03 -15.93
C ALA A 196 23.80 -4.53 -14.75
N CYS A 197 22.76 -5.34 -15.01
CA CYS A 197 21.90 -5.90 -13.96
C CYS A 197 22.66 -6.81 -12.99
N LYS A 198 23.72 -7.51 -13.42
CA LYS A 198 24.54 -8.35 -12.53
C LYS A 198 25.15 -7.54 -11.39
N VAL A 199 25.49 -6.28 -11.63
CA VAL A 199 26.06 -5.37 -10.61
C VAL A 199 25.05 -5.03 -9.53
N LEU A 200 23.75 -5.07 -9.83
CA LEU A 200 22.67 -4.75 -8.90
C LEU A 200 22.31 -5.92 -7.95
N VAL A 201 22.78 -7.14 -8.24
CA VAL A 201 22.48 -8.31 -7.41
C VAL A 201 23.31 -8.27 -6.13
N GLY A 202 22.66 -8.49 -4.98
CA GLY A 202 23.30 -8.54 -3.67
C GLY A 202 22.95 -7.36 -2.78
N HIS A 203 23.78 -7.13 -1.77
CA HIS A 203 23.58 -6.06 -0.79
C HIS A 203 24.38 -4.82 -1.20
N HIS A 204 23.66 -3.74 -1.52
CA HIS A 204 24.25 -2.49 -1.97
C HIS A 204 23.57 -1.30 -1.30
N ASP A 205 24.28 -0.17 -1.26
CA ASP A 205 23.65 1.12 -0.97
C ASP A 205 22.97 1.64 -2.25
N PHE A 206 21.63 1.59 -2.27
CA PHE A 206 20.82 2.07 -3.38
C PHE A 206 20.41 3.54 -3.27
N SER A 207 21.12 4.36 -2.47
CA SER A 207 20.80 5.78 -2.28
C SER A 207 20.72 6.58 -3.59
N SER A 208 21.52 6.24 -4.60
CA SER A 208 21.48 6.88 -5.93
C SER A 208 20.20 6.56 -6.73
N PHE A 209 19.45 5.53 -6.36
CA PHE A 209 18.19 5.13 -6.99
C PHE A 209 16.96 5.62 -6.23
N ARG A 210 17.14 6.36 -5.13
CA ARG A 210 16.02 6.93 -4.37
C ARG A 210 15.54 8.22 -5.01
N ALA A 211 14.23 8.36 -5.10
CA ALA A 211 13.60 9.64 -5.44
C ALA A 211 13.93 10.72 -4.39
N ALA A 212 14.04 11.97 -4.85
CA ALA A 212 14.24 13.12 -3.97
C ALA A 212 13.05 13.22 -2.99
N GLY A 213 13.31 13.04 -1.69
CA GLY A 213 12.30 13.07 -0.63
C GLY A 213 11.96 11.72 0.01
N CYS A 214 12.52 10.60 -0.47
CA CYS A 214 12.40 9.31 0.22
C CYS A 214 13.09 9.41 1.60
N GLN A 215 12.35 9.29 2.70
CA GLN A 215 12.92 9.15 4.05
C GLN A 215 12.90 7.68 4.46
N PHE A 216 13.96 7.21 5.11
CA PHE A 216 13.93 5.91 5.79
C PHE A 216 13.01 6.03 7.01
N SER A 217 11.96 5.20 7.04
CA SER A 217 11.17 4.91 8.24
C SER A 217 11.45 3.47 8.65
#